data_AF-A0AAE9I802-F1
#
_entry.id   AF-A0AAE9I802-F1
#
_cell.length_a   1.000
_cell.length_b   1.000
_cell.length_c   1.000
_cell.angle_alpha   90.00
_cell.angle_beta   90.00
_cell.angle_gamma   90.00
#
_symmetry.space_group_name_H-M   'P 1'
#
loop_
_entity.id
_entity.type
_entity.pdbx_description
1 polymer ?
#
loop_
_entity_poly.entity_id
_entity_poly.type
_entity_poly.pdbx_seq_one_letter_code
_entity_poly.pdbx_strand_id
1 'polypeptide(L)' 'MNHTYKVLKSDIELFAAALNQVRVYVVQPLGEGLIDIVDYGKAVENITPESVKINGSYCFRNQFEFRVDVKKDSAGF' A
#
# COMPACT_ATOMS: atom_id res chain seq x y z
N MET A 1 6.29 -0.65 -17.86
CA MET A 1 6.40 0.62 -17.10
C MET A 1 7.06 0.30 -15.77
N ASN A 2 8.21 0.94 -15.48
CA ASN A 2 9.02 0.68 -14.28
C ASN A 2 8.53 1.62 -13.17
N HIS A 3 7.38 1.32 -12.56
CA HIS A 3 6.89 2.11 -11.43
C HIS A 3 7.78 1.83 -10.22
N THR A 4 8.13 2.89 -9.47
CA THR A 4 8.89 2.78 -8.22
C THR A 4 8.08 2.15 -7.08
N TYR A 5 6.81 1.84 -7.32
CA TYR A 5 5.88 1.28 -6.36
C TYR A 5 5.08 0.11 -6.94
N LYS A 6 4.60 -0.75 -6.04
CA LYS A 6 3.66 -1.84 -6.31
C LYS A 6 2.36 -1.56 -5.57
N VAL A 7 1.23 -1.71 -6.27
CA VAL A 7 -0.10 -1.64 -5.66
C VAL A 7 -0.44 -3.01 -5.06
N LEU A 8 -0.84 -3.04 -3.79
CA LEU A 8 -1.29 -4.25 -3.09
C LEU A 8 -2.82 -4.35 -3.22
N LYS A 9 -3.32 -5.37 -3.93
CA LYS A 9 -4.76 -5.54 -4.14
C LYS A 9 -5.32 -6.76 -3.42
N SER A 10 -4.53 -7.83 -3.37
CA SER A 10 -4.95 -9.10 -2.79
C SER A 10 -4.68 -9.17 -1.29
N ASP A 11 -5.43 -10.04 -0.61
CA ASP A 11 -5.26 -10.29 0.82
C ASP A 11 -3.87 -10.85 1.10
N ILE A 12 -3.35 -11.71 0.21
CA ILE A 12 -2.01 -12.31 0.33
C ILE A 12 -0.93 -11.22 0.26
N GLU A 13 -1.07 -10.24 -0.62
CA GLU A 13 -0.11 -9.13 -0.75
C GLU A 13 -0.13 -8.22 0.49
N LEU A 14 -1.32 -7.89 0.98
CA LEU A 14 -1.47 -7.10 2.20
C LEU A 14 -0.94 -7.87 3.43
N PHE A 15 -1.21 -9.17 3.50
CA PHE A 15 -0.73 -10.04 4.56
C PHE A 15 0.80 -10.17 4.53
N ALA A 16 1.39 -10.35 3.35
CA ALA A 16 2.85 -10.37 3.20
C ALA A 16 3.48 -9.02 3.61
N ALA A 17 2.87 -7.89 3.26
CA ALA A 17 3.33 -6.57 3.68
C ALA A 17 3.25 -6.39 5.20
N ALA A 18 2.17 -6.86 5.83
CA ALA A 18 2.02 -6.88 7.29
C ALA A 18 3.11 -7.72 7.96
N LEU A 19 3.32 -8.95 7.46
CA LEU A 19 4.29 -9.91 8.01
C LEU A 19 5.73 -9.38 7.94
N ASN A 20 6.08 -8.72 6.84
CA ASN A 20 7.40 -8.12 6.65
C ASN A 20 7.52 -6.70 7.25
N GLN A 21 6.46 -6.23 7.93
CA GLN A 21 6.38 -4.88 8.50
C GLN A 21 6.77 -3.77 7.51
N VAL A 22 6.41 -3.94 6.23
CA VAL A 22 6.73 -2.98 5.17
C VAL A 22 5.84 -1.75 5.33
N ARG A 23 6.39 -0.57 5.07
CA ARG A 23 5.61 0.67 5.03
C ARG A 23 4.67 0.65 3.83
N VAL A 24 3.36 0.71 4.11
CA VAL A 24 2.31 0.76 3.09
C VAL A 24 1.74 2.17 3.03
N TYR A 25 1.95 2.86 1.91
CA TYR A 25 1.37 4.16 1.62
C TYR A 25 -0.11 4.02 1.23
N VAL A 26 -0.93 4.97 1.65
CA VAL A 26 -2.35 5.04 1.29
C VAL A 26 -2.56 6.25 0.41
N VAL A 27 -3.07 6.02 -0.80
CA VAL A 27 -3.36 7.09 -1.75
C VAL A 27 -4.81 7.02 -2.22
N GLN A 28 -5.39 8.18 -2.50
CA GLN A 28 -6.72 8.28 -3.10
C GLN A 28 -6.58 8.62 -4.58
N PRO A 29 -7.10 7.79 -5.50
CA PRO A 29 -7.14 8.14 -6.92
C PRO A 29 -8.17 9.25 -7.14
N LEU A 30 -7.75 10.36 -7.75
CA LEU A 30 -8.61 11.51 -8.07
C LEU A 30 -9.13 11.48 -9.52
N GLY A 31 -8.69 10.51 -10.33
CA GLY A 31 -8.98 10.42 -11.76
C GLY A 31 -7.83 10.94 -12.63
N GLU A 32 -7.84 10.60 -13.92
CA GLU A 32 -6.84 11.05 -14.91
C GLU A 32 -5.37 10.79 -14.52
N GLY A 33 -5.12 9.77 -13.70
CA GLY A 33 -3.78 9.45 -13.19
C GLY A 33 -3.29 10.33 -12.04
N LEU A 34 -4.13 11.26 -11.57
CA LEU A 34 -3.87 12.06 -10.37
C LEU A 34 -4.17 11.24 -9.10
N ILE A 35 -3.34 11.45 -8.08
CA ILE A 35 -3.50 10.85 -6.77
C ILE A 35 -3.34 11.93 -5.70
N ASP A 36 -4.02 11.73 -4.57
CA ASP A 36 -3.71 12.42 -3.31
C ASP A 36 -3.09 11.42 -2.33
N ILE A 37 -2.07 11.86 -1.59
CA ILE A 37 -1.42 11.03 -0.57
C ILE A 37 -2.16 11.26 0.74
N VAL A 38 -2.91 10.25 1.16
CA VAL A 38 -3.73 10.31 2.37
C VAL A 38 -2.89 10.01 3.61
N ASP A 39 -2.03 9.00 3.51
CA ASP A 39 -1.09 8.64 4.56
C ASP A 39 0.19 8.08 3.96
N TYR A 40 1.35 8.54 4.46
CA TYR A 40 2.63 7.91 4.14
C TYR A 40 2.79 6.52 4.78
N GLY A 41 1.90 6.23 5.72
CA GLY A 41 1.58 4.93 6.25
C GLY A 41 2.66 4.30 7.11
N LYS A 42 2.29 3.13 7.64
CA LYS A 42 3.11 2.25 8.48
C LYS A 42 2.82 0.81 8.08
N ALA A 43 3.31 -0.14 8.88
CA ALA A 43 2.91 -1.53 8.75
C ALA A 43 1.39 -1.67 8.93
N VAL A 44 0.83 -2.62 8.20
CA VAL A 44 -0.59 -2.99 8.29
C VAL A 44 -0.86 -3.65 9.64
N GLU A 45 -1.89 -3.19 10.34
CA GLU A 45 -2.31 -3.71 11.64
C GLU A 45 -3.40 -4.78 11.52
N ASN A 46 -4.32 -4.61 10.57
CA ASN A 46 -5.46 -5.50 10.37
C ASN A 46 -5.93 -5.46 8.91
N ILE A 47 -6.47 -6.58 8.42
CA ILE A 47 -6.93 -6.76 7.05
C ILE A 47 -8.32 -7.39 7.10
N THR A 48 -9.29 -6.74 6.45
CA THR A 48 -10.61 -7.29 6.15
C THR A 48 -10.89 -7.24 4.65
N PRO A 49 -11.92 -7.94 4.15
CA PRO A 49 -12.32 -7.85 2.75
C PRO A 49 -12.67 -6.41 2.32
N GLU A 50 -13.14 -5.57 3.24
CA GLU A 50 -13.61 -4.21 2.97
C GLU A 50 -12.58 -3.13 3.29
N SER A 51 -11.71 -3.37 4.27
CA SER A 51 -10.84 -2.33 4.83
C SER A 51 -9.48 -2.87 5.27
N VAL A 52 -8.50 -1.98 5.32
CA VAL A 52 -7.17 -2.23 5.88
C VAL A 52 -6.93 -1.22 6.98
N LYS A 53 -6.50 -1.68 8.15
CA LYS A 53 -6.14 -0.81 9.26
C LYS A 53 -4.65 -0.49 9.20
N ILE A 54 -4.33 0.80 9.12
CA ILE A 54 -2.96 1.30 9.06
C ILE A 54 -2.85 2.49 10.02
N ASN A 55 -1.89 2.46 10.93
CA ASN A 55 -1.61 3.54 11.88
C ASN A 55 -2.86 3.99 12.67
N GLY A 56 -3.66 3.04 13.15
CA GLY A 56 -4.91 3.31 13.86
C GLY A 56 -6.13 3.63 12.98
N SER A 57 -5.95 3.96 11.70
CA SER A 57 -7.02 4.38 10.78
C SER A 57 -7.50 3.24 9.90
N TYR A 58 -8.81 3.19 9.61
CA TYR A 58 -9.40 2.23 8.67
C TYR A 58 -9.51 2.84 7.28
N CYS A 59 -8.82 2.23 6.32
CA CYS A 59 -8.82 2.64 4.91
C CYS A 59 -9.62 1.63 4.09
N PHE A 60 -10.68 2.08 3.42
CA PHE A 60 -11.52 1.22 2.58
C PHE A 60 -10.83 0.83 1.27
N ARG A 61 -10.90 -0.47 0.93
CA ARG A 61 -10.21 -1.06 -0.22
C ARG A 61 -10.80 -0.67 -1.58
N ASN A 62 -12.04 -0.19 -1.59
CA ASN A 62 -12.72 0.30 -2.78
C ASN A 62 -12.51 1.81 -3.02
N GLN A 63 -11.96 2.55 -2.05
CA GLN A 63 -11.76 4.00 -2.12
C GLN A 63 -10.29 4.38 -2.21
N PHE A 64 -9.41 3.59 -1.58
CA PHE A 64 -7.99 3.87 -1.51
C PHE A 64 -7.16 2.80 -2.20
N GLU A 65 -5.99 3.20 -2.68
CA GLU A 65 -4.96 2.30 -3.14
C GLU A 65 -3.85 2.18 -2.11
N PHE A 66 -3.42 0.95 -1.86
CA PHE A 66 -2.32 0.63 -0.97
C PHE A 66 -1.07 0.39 -1.81
N ARG A 67 0.01 1.11 -1.50
CA ARG A 67 1.25 1.07 -2.29
C ARG A 67 2.43 0.76 -1.41
N VAL A 68 3.40 0.01 -1.94
CA VAL A 68 4.71 -0.20 -1.31
C VAL A 68 5.79 0.18 -2.31
N ASP A 69 6.91 0.69 -1.83
CA ASP A 69 8.07 0.94 -2.69
C ASP A 69 8.63 -0.38 -3.19
N VAL A 70 8.83 -0.47 -4.50
CA VAL A 70 9.65 -1.52 -5.10
C VAL A 70 11.07 -1.00 -5.01
N LYS A 71 11.78 -1.36 -3.93
CA LYS A 71 13.23 -1.19 -3.95
C LYS A 71 13.73 -1.99 -5.15
N LYS A 72 14.27 -1.29 -6.15
CA LYS A 72 15.20 -1.90 -7.08
C LYS A 72 16.27 -2.48 -6.17
N ASP A 73 16.46 -3.79 -6.17
CA ASP A 73 17.58 -4.37 -5.44
C ASP A 73 18.81 -3.57 -5.84
N SER A 74 19.41 -2.87 -4.88
CA SER A 74 20.79 -2.40 -4.99
C SER A 74 21.73 -3.61 -4.90
N ALA A 75 21.39 -4.72 -5.56
CA ALA A 75 22.30 -5.78 -5.89
C ALA A 75 23.01 -5.35 -7.18
N GLY A 76 23.86 -4.34 -7.05
CA GLY A 76 25.01 -4.23 -7.93
C GLY A 76 25.91 -5.41 -7.62
N PHE A 77 25.82 -6.45 -8.45
CA PHE A 77 26.92 -7.38 -8.66
C PHE A 77 27.60 -7.00 -9.98
#